data_AF-A0A7J8X2P9-F1
#
_entry.id   AF-A0A7J8X2P9-F1
#
_cell.length_a   1.000
_cell.length_b   1.000
_cell.length_c   1.000
_cell.angle_alpha   90.00
_cell.angle_beta   90.00
_cell.angle_gamma   90.00
#
_symmetry.space_group_name_H-M   'P 1'
#
loop_
_entity.id
_entity.type
_entity.pdbx_description
1 polymer ?
#
loop_
_entity_poly.entity_id
_entity_poly.type
_entity_poly.pdbx_seq_one_letter_code
_entity_poly.pdbx_strand_id
1 'polypeptide(L)'
;SPFFQQIEEDAKNHAKTILELKAAINSFQTKDMTELIKFQQHMEAILEVLTDENQVLAKFEDFPIKKLETIRAAAALYSKSNLVVSNLKNWEVKSPAAQLLNKFDCYFTKVKEELDAFERTKDEESRNFKSHGIDFDFNIFVTIKELMVDVSSNCMELVLKEWGETKGANDAEKKAKKNLLWRAFKLAFRVYSFAGGNDERADKLAKELANEVLSGSSSPPKPQTNTPIFHL
;
A
#
# COMPACT_ATOMS: atom_id res chain seq x y z
N SER A 1 45.90 -9.47 -11.21
CA SER A 1 44.94 -8.85 -12.14
C SER A 1 44.69 -7.42 -11.69
N PRO A 2 44.59 -6.44 -12.60
CA PRO A 2 44.24 -5.05 -12.27
C PRO A 2 42.99 -4.96 -11.38
N PHE A 3 42.02 -5.83 -11.62
CA PHE A 3 40.79 -5.92 -10.83
C PHE A 3 41.02 -6.24 -9.33
N PHE A 4 41.83 -7.25 -9.02
CA PHE A 4 42.14 -7.60 -7.63
C PHE A 4 43.01 -6.54 -6.93
N GLN A 5 43.86 -5.84 -7.69
CA GLN A 5 44.64 -4.72 -7.17
C GLN A 5 43.71 -3.56 -6.77
N GLN A 6 42.68 -3.26 -7.57
CA GLN A 6 41.68 -2.26 -7.24
C GLN A 6 40.93 -2.59 -5.94
N ILE A 7 40.55 -3.85 -5.73
CA ILE A 7 39.90 -4.30 -4.48
C ILE A 7 40.84 -4.08 -3.27
N GLU A 8 42.13 -4.38 -3.42
CA GLU A 8 43.11 -4.15 -2.35
C GLU A 8 43.36 -2.65 -2.10
N GLU A 9 43.36 -1.84 -3.15
CA GLU A 9 43.47 -0.39 -3.05
C GLU A 9 42.25 0.21 -2.36
N ASP A 10 41.02 -0.18 -2.74
CA ASP A 10 39.79 0.27 -2.10
C ASP A 10 39.78 -0.12 -0.62
N ALA A 11 40.16 -1.36 -0.29
CA ALA A 11 40.26 -1.82 1.10
C ALA A 11 41.27 -1.01 1.92
N LYS A 12 42.37 -0.54 1.32
CA LYS A 12 43.37 0.32 1.99
C LYS A 12 42.91 1.76 2.10
N ASN A 13 42.42 2.35 1.00
CA ASN A 13 42.04 3.75 0.89
C ASN A 13 40.83 4.08 1.76
N HIS A 14 39.88 3.15 1.87
CA HIS A 14 38.64 3.31 2.64
C HIS A 14 38.68 2.60 4.00
N ALA A 15 39.83 2.02 4.41
CA ALA A 15 39.95 1.22 5.62
C ALA A 15 39.38 1.90 6.87
N LYS A 16 39.72 3.17 7.07
CA LYS A 16 39.25 3.95 8.22
C LYS A 16 37.73 4.07 8.23
N THR A 17 37.14 4.51 7.11
CA THR A 17 35.70 4.71 6.98
C THR A 17 34.94 3.39 7.11
N ILE A 18 35.47 2.29 6.55
CA ILE A 18 34.85 0.96 6.65
C ILE A 18 34.90 0.42 8.09
N LEU A 19 35.99 0.65 8.84
CA LEU A 19 36.08 0.27 10.24
C LEU A 19 35.15 1.11 11.14
N GLU A 20 35.02 2.40 10.86
CA GLU A 20 34.03 3.28 11.51
C GLU A 20 32.60 2.80 11.22
N LEU A 21 32.31 2.47 9.95
CA LEU A 21 31.04 1.91 9.52
C LEU A 21 30.75 0.57 10.20
N LYS A 22 31.73 -0.33 10.30
CA LYS A 22 31.63 -1.60 11.03
C LYS A 22 31.20 -1.37 12.48
N ALA A 23 31.83 -0.44 13.18
CA ALA A 23 31.48 -0.09 14.56
C ALA A 23 30.07 0.51 14.66
N ALA A 24 29.72 1.41 13.72
CA ALA A 24 28.40 2.01 13.64
C ALA A 24 27.31 0.96 13.40
N ILE A 25 27.48 0.05 12.44
CA ILE A 25 26.51 -1.04 12.17
C ILE A 25 26.36 -1.93 13.40
N ASN A 26 27.45 -2.34 14.05
CA ASN A 26 27.36 -3.19 15.24
C ASN A 26 26.59 -2.54 16.39
N SER A 27 26.80 -1.24 16.61
CA SER A 27 26.13 -0.48 17.67
C SER A 27 24.73 0.03 17.30
N PHE A 28 24.38 0.06 16.01
CA PHE A 28 23.11 0.61 15.55
C PHE A 28 21.91 -0.12 16.15
N GLN A 29 21.04 0.64 16.80
CA GLN A 29 19.73 0.19 17.26
C GLN A 29 18.76 1.34 17.04
N THR A 30 17.55 1.06 16.58
CA THR A 30 16.56 2.11 16.43
C THR A 30 15.14 1.58 16.51
N LYS A 31 14.25 2.48 16.92
CA LYS A 31 12.78 2.37 16.81
C LYS A 31 12.19 3.49 15.95
N ASP A 32 13.02 4.43 15.49
CA ASP A 32 12.62 5.54 14.63
C ASP A 32 12.98 5.18 13.19
N MET A 33 11.96 5.06 12.35
CA MET A 33 12.14 4.70 10.95
C MET A 33 12.84 5.83 10.15
N THR A 34 12.77 7.07 10.62
CA THR A 34 13.52 8.18 10.03
C THR A 34 15.03 8.03 10.28
N GLU A 35 15.42 7.60 11.48
CA GLU A 35 16.81 7.29 11.80
C GLU A 35 17.29 6.08 10.99
N LEU A 36 16.45 5.04 10.84
CA LEU A 36 16.73 3.87 9.99
C LEU A 36 17.07 4.28 8.56
N ILE A 37 16.23 5.11 7.92
CA ILE A 37 16.46 5.57 6.56
C ILE A 37 17.73 6.43 6.46
N LYS A 38 17.94 7.37 7.38
CA LYS A 38 19.15 8.21 7.39
C LYS A 38 20.42 7.38 7.55
N PHE A 39 20.38 6.39 8.43
CA PHE A 39 21.52 5.51 8.66
C PHE A 39 21.81 4.65 7.43
N GLN A 40 20.79 4.04 6.83
CA GLN A 40 20.95 3.27 5.61
C GLN A 40 21.52 4.12 4.46
N GLN A 41 21.02 5.34 4.25
CA GLN A 41 21.56 6.27 3.25
C GLN A 41 23.03 6.61 3.49
N HIS A 42 23.42 6.83 4.75
CA HIS A 42 24.81 7.07 5.11
C HIS A 42 25.70 5.86 4.82
N MET A 43 25.21 4.65 5.11
CA MET A 43 25.91 3.40 4.79
C MET A 43 26.11 3.26 3.28
N GLU A 44 25.07 3.47 2.47
CA GLU A 44 25.20 3.36 1.00
C GLU A 44 26.17 4.39 0.43
N ALA A 45 26.17 5.63 0.92
CA ALA A 45 27.12 6.66 0.47
C ALA A 45 28.59 6.29 0.76
N ILE A 46 28.84 5.49 1.79
CA ILE A 46 30.18 4.97 2.10
C ILE A 46 30.53 3.78 1.19
N LEU A 47 29.55 2.92 0.90
CA LEU A 47 29.77 1.66 0.18
C LEU A 47 29.74 1.82 -1.34
N GLU A 48 29.04 2.84 -1.87
CA GLU A 48 28.89 3.08 -3.32
C GLU A 48 30.20 3.40 -4.05
N VAL A 49 31.22 3.85 -3.32
CA VAL A 49 32.54 4.18 -3.88
C VAL A 49 33.43 2.95 -4.08
N LEU A 50 33.02 1.78 -3.56
CA LEU A 50 33.78 0.54 -3.63
C LEU A 50 33.55 -0.16 -4.97
N THR A 51 34.62 -0.65 -5.59
CA THR A 51 34.56 -1.36 -6.89
C THR A 51 33.77 -2.67 -6.79
N ASP A 52 34.00 -3.42 -5.71
CA ASP A 52 33.27 -4.65 -5.39
C ASP A 52 33.04 -4.69 -3.88
N GLU A 53 31.86 -4.22 -3.46
CA GLU A 53 31.48 -4.13 -2.04
C GLU A 53 31.72 -5.45 -1.30
N ASN A 54 31.27 -6.57 -1.86
CA ASN A 54 31.35 -7.88 -1.21
C ASN A 54 32.81 -8.31 -1.00
N GLN A 55 33.65 -8.16 -2.02
CA GLN A 55 35.06 -8.56 -1.91
C GLN A 55 35.89 -7.62 -1.03
N VAL A 56 35.58 -6.32 -1.04
CA VAL A 56 36.25 -5.34 -0.16
C VAL A 56 35.86 -5.59 1.29
N LEU A 57 34.56 -5.71 1.60
CA LEU A 57 34.08 -5.95 2.96
C LEU A 57 34.58 -7.28 3.53
N ALA A 58 34.75 -8.31 2.69
CA ALA A 58 35.32 -9.60 3.09
C ALA A 58 36.79 -9.52 3.58
N LYS A 59 37.51 -8.42 3.31
CA LYS A 59 38.85 -8.17 3.85
C LYS A 59 38.84 -7.70 5.31
N PHE A 60 37.70 -7.26 5.81
CA PHE A 60 37.53 -6.80 7.18
C PHE A 60 36.97 -7.93 8.02
N GLU A 61 37.79 -8.49 8.90
CA GLU A 61 37.41 -9.57 9.82
C GLU A 61 36.14 -9.20 10.59
N ASP A 62 35.21 -10.13 10.76
CA ASP A 62 33.93 -9.96 11.47
C ASP A 62 33.08 -8.75 11.02
N PHE A 63 33.15 -8.37 9.73
CA PHE A 63 32.25 -7.34 9.22
C PHE A 63 30.78 -7.83 9.32
N PRO A 64 29.86 -7.04 9.88
CA PRO A 64 28.49 -7.48 10.20
C PRO A 64 27.56 -7.50 8.99
N ILE A 65 27.90 -8.29 7.96
CA ILE A 65 27.16 -8.39 6.68
C ILE A 65 25.68 -8.72 6.91
N LYS A 66 25.35 -9.65 7.80
CA LYS A 66 23.95 -10.00 8.09
C LYS A 66 23.15 -8.80 8.62
N LYS A 67 23.76 -8.00 9.50
CA LYS A 67 23.12 -6.81 10.06
C LYS A 67 23.00 -5.70 9.01
N LEU A 68 24.03 -5.50 8.19
CA LEU A 68 24.01 -4.62 7.01
C LEU A 68 22.81 -4.93 6.11
N GLU A 69 22.67 -6.19 5.68
CA GLU A 69 21.55 -6.62 4.83
C GLU A 69 20.19 -6.48 5.52
N THR A 70 20.12 -6.74 6.83
CA THR A 70 18.88 -6.56 7.60
C THR A 70 18.47 -5.09 7.67
N ILE A 71 19.41 -4.16 7.84
CA ILE A 71 19.16 -2.72 7.81
C ILE A 71 18.66 -2.29 6.43
N ARG A 72 19.31 -2.77 5.35
CA ARG A 72 18.87 -2.53 3.97
C ARG A 72 17.45 -3.01 3.72
N ALA A 73 17.14 -4.25 4.12
CA ALA A 73 15.82 -4.84 3.96
C ALA A 73 14.74 -4.05 4.72
N ALA A 74 14.99 -3.71 5.98
CA ALA A 74 14.07 -2.93 6.79
C ALA A 74 13.85 -1.51 6.21
N ALA A 75 14.92 -0.83 5.81
CA ALA A 75 14.84 0.50 5.20
C ALA A 75 14.08 0.48 3.86
N ALA A 76 14.32 -0.52 3.03
CA ALA A 76 13.63 -0.70 1.75
C ALA A 76 12.13 -0.94 1.96
N LEU A 77 11.77 -1.81 2.91
CA LEU A 77 10.38 -2.09 3.28
C LEU A 77 9.66 -0.84 3.76
N TYR A 78 10.26 -0.08 4.67
CA TYR A 78 9.68 1.16 5.19
C TYR A 78 9.52 2.19 4.08
N SER A 79 10.56 2.40 3.26
CA SER A 79 10.53 3.36 2.15
C SER A 79 9.44 3.04 1.14
N LYS A 80 9.29 1.76 0.77
CA LYS A 80 8.23 1.29 -0.12
C LYS A 80 6.84 1.55 0.49
N SER A 81 6.67 1.24 1.76
CA SER A 81 5.42 1.46 2.49
C SER A 81 5.08 2.95 2.61
N ASN A 82 6.09 3.79 2.89
CA ASN A 82 5.92 5.24 3.01
C ASN A 82 5.61 5.91 1.66
N LEU A 83 6.10 5.36 0.55
CA LEU A 83 5.70 5.76 -0.79
C LEU A 83 4.21 5.48 -1.02
N VAL A 84 3.70 4.33 -0.58
CA VAL A 84 2.25 4.02 -0.63
C VAL A 84 1.45 5.04 0.19
N VAL A 85 1.86 5.31 1.43
CA VAL A 85 1.23 6.34 2.28
C VAL A 85 1.22 7.70 1.58
N SER A 86 2.34 8.11 1.00
CA SER A 86 2.46 9.39 0.31
C SER A 86 1.56 9.48 -0.92
N ASN A 87 1.46 8.40 -1.70
CA ASN A 87 0.57 8.34 -2.86
C ASN A 87 -0.90 8.43 -2.47
N LEU A 88 -1.31 7.78 -1.38
CA LEU A 88 -2.69 7.81 -0.88
C LEU A 88 -3.06 9.18 -0.30
N LYS A 89 -2.16 9.80 0.48
CA LYS A 89 -2.38 11.16 1.03
C LYS A 89 -2.53 12.22 -0.06
N ASN A 90 -1.78 12.08 -1.15
CA ASN A 90 -1.83 13.00 -2.29
C ASN A 90 -2.79 12.53 -3.39
N TRP A 91 -3.71 11.62 -3.08
CA TRP A 91 -4.61 11.07 -4.09
C TRP A 91 -5.59 12.13 -4.58
N GLU A 92 -5.48 12.49 -5.86
CA GLU A 92 -6.37 13.49 -6.45
C GLU A 92 -7.75 12.92 -6.76
N VAL A 93 -8.77 13.44 -6.09
CA VAL A 93 -10.18 13.07 -6.28
C VAL A 93 -10.82 14.09 -7.21
N LYS A 94 -10.78 13.80 -8.52
CA LYS A 94 -11.31 14.67 -9.58
C LYS A 94 -12.19 13.87 -10.54
N SER A 95 -13.19 14.55 -11.12
CA SER A 95 -14.02 14.02 -12.20
C SER A 95 -13.16 13.71 -13.44
N PRO A 96 -13.50 12.69 -14.26
CA PRO A 96 -14.68 11.80 -14.17
C PRO A 96 -14.54 10.67 -13.15
N ALA A 97 -15.58 10.43 -12.36
CA ALA A 97 -15.56 9.41 -11.29
C ALA A 97 -15.27 8.00 -11.81
N ALA A 98 -15.69 7.68 -13.03
CA ALA A 98 -15.38 6.39 -13.67
C ALA A 98 -13.87 6.15 -13.85
N GLN A 99 -13.11 7.19 -14.23
CA GLN A 99 -11.66 7.09 -14.41
C GLN A 99 -10.94 7.03 -13.06
N LEU A 100 -11.38 7.85 -12.11
CA LEU A 100 -10.86 7.84 -10.74
C LEU A 100 -11.02 6.46 -10.10
N LEU A 101 -12.22 5.88 -10.19
CA LEU A 101 -12.54 4.58 -9.62
C LEU A 101 -11.70 3.46 -10.25
N ASN A 102 -11.49 3.49 -11.58
CA ASN A 102 -10.61 2.54 -12.26
C ASN A 102 -9.17 2.64 -11.76
N LYS A 103 -8.64 3.87 -11.68
CA LYS A 103 -7.28 4.13 -11.22
C LYS A 103 -7.08 3.62 -9.80
N PHE A 104 -8.04 3.89 -8.92
CA PHE A 104 -7.98 3.46 -7.53
C PHE A 104 -8.11 1.94 -7.39
N ASP A 105 -9.03 1.29 -8.11
CA ASP A 105 -9.18 -0.18 -8.09
C ASP A 105 -7.89 -0.90 -8.51
N CYS A 106 -7.25 -0.44 -9.58
CA CYS A 106 -5.96 -0.98 -10.03
C CYS A 106 -4.85 -0.77 -8.99
N TYR A 107 -4.80 0.40 -8.35
CA TYR A 107 -3.80 0.70 -7.32
C TYR A 107 -4.02 -0.13 -6.05
N PHE A 108 -5.25 -0.17 -5.55
CA PHE A 108 -5.67 -0.97 -4.41
C PHE A 108 -5.34 -2.44 -4.60
N THR A 109 -5.65 -3.01 -5.77
CA THR A 109 -5.38 -4.43 -6.04
C THR A 109 -3.89 -4.75 -5.93
N LYS A 110 -3.01 -3.90 -6.49
CA LYS A 110 -1.55 -4.07 -6.39
C LYS A 110 -1.05 -3.96 -4.96
N VAL A 111 -1.43 -2.91 -4.24
CA VAL A 111 -0.98 -2.71 -2.85
C VAL A 111 -1.48 -3.82 -1.94
N LYS A 112 -2.73 -4.25 -2.11
CA LYS A 112 -3.30 -5.37 -1.36
C LYS A 112 -2.50 -6.66 -1.56
N GLU A 113 -2.18 -7.01 -2.81
CA GLU A 113 -1.38 -8.21 -3.11
C GLU A 113 -0.02 -8.18 -2.41
N GLU A 114 0.65 -7.03 -2.43
CA GLU A 114 1.94 -6.84 -1.76
C GLU A 114 1.83 -6.90 -0.23
N LEU A 115 0.82 -6.24 0.36
CA LEU A 115 0.61 -6.26 1.81
C LEU A 115 0.19 -7.65 2.30
N ASP A 116 -0.67 -8.36 1.58
CA ASP A 116 -1.07 -9.73 1.92
C ASP A 116 0.15 -10.67 1.86
N ALA A 117 1.06 -10.48 0.90
CA ALA A 117 2.31 -11.25 0.84
C ALA A 117 3.19 -10.96 2.06
N PHE A 118 3.29 -9.69 2.45
CA PHE A 118 4.06 -9.28 3.61
C PHE A 118 3.46 -9.76 4.94
N GLU A 119 2.14 -9.72 5.11
CA GLU A 119 1.48 -10.17 6.34
C GLU A 119 1.75 -11.65 6.64
N ARG A 120 1.96 -12.49 5.62
CA ARG A 120 2.32 -13.91 5.79
C ARG A 120 3.71 -14.11 6.39
N THR A 121 4.65 -13.19 6.14
CA THR A 121 6.03 -13.27 6.65
C THR A 121 6.31 -12.29 7.78
N LYS A 122 5.34 -11.45 8.16
CA LYS A 122 5.45 -10.39 9.16
C LYS A 122 6.10 -10.84 10.47
N ASP A 123 5.68 -11.98 11.02
CA ASP A 123 6.18 -12.46 12.31
C ASP A 123 7.65 -12.90 12.23
N GLU A 124 8.06 -13.46 11.10
CA GLU A 124 9.44 -13.84 10.83
C GLU A 124 10.33 -12.61 10.64
N GLU A 125 9.91 -11.67 9.79
CA GLU A 125 10.60 -10.40 9.56
C GLU A 125 10.71 -9.57 10.85
N SER A 126 9.64 -9.51 11.65
CA SER A 126 9.65 -8.82 12.95
C SER A 126 10.70 -9.39 13.91
N ARG A 127 10.80 -10.73 14.00
CA ARG A 127 11.85 -11.38 14.80
C ARG A 127 13.25 -11.13 14.23
N ASN A 128 13.39 -11.16 12.92
CA ASN A 128 14.66 -10.93 12.24
C ASN A 128 15.17 -9.48 12.41
N PHE A 129 14.30 -8.49 12.27
CA PHE A 129 14.64 -7.08 12.51
C PHE A 129 14.99 -6.85 13.98
N LYS A 130 14.18 -7.39 14.91
CA LYS A 130 14.45 -7.26 16.35
C LYS A 130 15.76 -7.90 16.78
N SER A 131 16.12 -9.06 16.25
CA SER A 131 17.40 -9.72 16.57
C SER A 131 18.61 -8.89 16.14
N HIS A 132 18.43 -7.98 15.19
CA HIS A 132 19.44 -7.01 14.73
C HIS A 132 19.25 -5.60 15.30
N GLY A 133 18.42 -5.43 16.34
CA GLY A 133 18.26 -4.14 17.04
C GLY A 133 17.37 -3.14 16.32
N ILE A 134 16.56 -3.58 15.36
CA ILE A 134 15.60 -2.73 14.64
C ILE A 134 14.20 -3.07 15.15
N ASP A 135 13.60 -2.15 15.90
CA ASP A 135 12.19 -2.23 16.28
C ASP A 135 11.35 -1.57 15.18
N PHE A 136 11.05 -2.35 14.14
CA PHE A 136 10.35 -1.87 12.95
C PHE A 136 8.92 -1.45 13.28
N ASP A 137 8.52 -0.25 12.85
CA ASP A 137 7.16 0.25 13.06
C ASP A 137 6.18 -0.31 12.02
N PHE A 138 5.53 -1.42 12.38
CA PHE A 138 4.49 -2.05 11.55
C PHE A 138 3.18 -1.25 11.50
N ASN A 139 3.01 -0.18 12.27
CA ASN A 139 1.80 0.65 12.20
C ASN A 139 1.66 1.34 10.85
N ILE A 140 2.74 1.48 10.07
CA ILE A 140 2.66 1.99 8.70
C ILE A 140 1.66 1.20 7.83
N PHE A 141 1.49 -0.11 8.07
CA PHE A 141 0.50 -0.91 7.36
C PHE A 141 -0.94 -0.61 7.79
N VAL A 142 -1.14 -0.27 9.06
CA VAL A 142 -2.45 0.21 9.56
C VAL A 142 -2.78 1.54 8.90
N THR A 143 -1.83 2.47 8.87
CA THR A 143 -1.98 3.77 8.18
C THR A 143 -2.30 3.60 6.70
N ILE A 144 -1.68 2.64 6.00
CA ILE A 144 -2.02 2.33 4.60
C ILE A 144 -3.47 1.87 4.48
N LYS A 145 -3.93 0.97 5.36
CA LYS A 145 -5.32 0.46 5.35
C LYS A 145 -6.33 1.59 5.60
N GLU A 146 -6.08 2.46 6.58
CA GLU A 146 -6.92 3.62 6.87
C GLU A 146 -7.00 4.58 5.69
N LEU A 147 -5.85 4.93 5.09
CA LEU A 147 -5.81 5.82 3.93
C LEU A 147 -6.51 5.20 2.69
N MET A 148 -6.49 3.88 2.53
CA MET A 148 -7.25 3.20 1.48
C MET A 148 -8.76 3.37 1.70
N VAL A 149 -9.23 3.27 2.94
CA VAL A 149 -10.64 3.53 3.31
C VAL A 149 -11.00 4.98 3.00
N ASP A 150 -10.16 5.94 3.38
CA ASP A 150 -10.36 7.37 3.09
C ASP A 150 -10.48 7.65 1.59
N VAL A 151 -9.55 7.12 0.79
CA VAL A 151 -9.56 7.31 -0.67
C VAL A 151 -10.81 6.66 -1.29
N SER A 152 -11.23 5.49 -0.81
CA SER A 152 -12.46 4.84 -1.25
C SER A 152 -13.70 5.69 -0.92
N SER A 153 -13.78 6.26 0.29
CA SER A 153 -14.83 7.18 0.74
C SER A 153 -14.93 8.39 -0.18
N ASN A 154 -13.80 9.02 -0.50
CA ASN A 154 -13.78 10.16 -1.42
C ASN A 154 -14.21 9.77 -2.85
N CYS A 155 -13.85 8.57 -3.32
CA CYS A 155 -14.32 8.06 -4.61
C CYS A 155 -15.85 7.88 -4.61
N MET A 156 -16.43 7.34 -3.55
CA MET A 156 -17.87 7.17 -3.41
C MET A 156 -18.63 8.51 -3.38
N GLU A 157 -18.10 9.50 -2.66
CA GLU A 157 -18.67 10.85 -2.64
C GLU A 157 -18.71 11.48 -4.04
N LEU A 158 -17.62 11.35 -4.80
CA LEU A 158 -17.58 11.86 -6.17
C LEU A 158 -18.58 11.14 -7.08
N VAL A 159 -18.69 9.81 -6.95
CA VAL A 159 -19.68 9.02 -7.71
C VAL A 159 -21.11 9.44 -7.36
N LEU A 160 -21.43 9.65 -6.08
CA LEU A 160 -22.75 10.11 -5.64
C LEU A 160 -23.06 11.54 -6.11
N LYS A 161 -22.07 12.43 -6.10
CA LYS A 161 -22.19 13.79 -6.64
C LYS A 161 -22.51 13.77 -8.13
N GLU A 162 -21.72 13.05 -8.92
CA GLU A 162 -21.95 12.90 -10.36
C GLU A 162 -23.29 12.20 -10.66
N TRP A 163 -23.76 11.28 -9.80
CA TRP A 163 -25.10 10.70 -9.90
C TRP A 163 -26.20 11.75 -9.68
N GLY A 164 -26.10 12.55 -8.62
CA GLY A 164 -27.08 13.57 -8.26
C GLY A 164 -27.29 14.63 -9.33
N GLU A 165 -26.23 15.00 -10.05
CA GLU A 165 -26.25 15.96 -11.17
C GLU A 165 -26.99 15.41 -12.42
N THR A 166 -27.37 14.13 -12.42
CA THR A 166 -27.84 13.42 -13.62
C THR A 166 -29.32 13.01 -13.57
N LYS A 167 -30.08 13.62 -12.65
CA LYS A 167 -31.52 13.42 -12.48
C LYS A 167 -32.37 13.78 -13.73
N GLY A 168 -31.77 14.34 -14.79
CA GLY A 168 -32.40 14.60 -16.10
C GLY A 168 -31.85 13.80 -17.30
N ALA A 169 -30.99 12.79 -17.08
CA ALA A 169 -30.33 12.04 -18.15
C ALA A 169 -31.23 11.00 -18.84
N ASN A 170 -30.89 10.65 -20.09
CA ASN A 170 -31.56 9.59 -20.87
C ASN A 170 -31.32 8.18 -20.29
N ASP A 171 -32.11 7.18 -20.70
CA ASP A 171 -32.10 5.84 -20.10
C ASP A 171 -30.75 5.09 -20.28
N ALA A 172 -30.03 5.35 -21.37
CA ALA A 172 -28.70 4.77 -21.61
C ALA A 172 -27.66 5.33 -20.63
N GLU A 173 -27.66 6.65 -20.38
CA GLU A 173 -26.79 7.29 -19.40
C GLU A 173 -27.13 6.87 -17.96
N LYS A 174 -28.42 6.69 -17.63
CA LYS A 174 -28.85 6.16 -16.33
C LYS A 174 -28.31 4.75 -16.09
N LYS A 175 -28.33 3.88 -17.10
CA LYS A 175 -27.79 2.50 -17.00
C LYS A 175 -26.27 2.50 -16.79
N ALA A 176 -25.53 3.32 -17.55
CA ALA A 176 -24.07 3.44 -17.41
C ALA A 176 -23.68 3.97 -16.02
N LYS A 177 -24.42 4.96 -15.50
CA LYS A 177 -24.18 5.55 -14.17
C LYS A 177 -24.60 4.63 -13.02
N LYS A 178 -25.66 3.83 -13.19
CA LYS A 178 -26.01 2.76 -12.23
C LYS A 178 -24.92 1.69 -12.14
N ASN A 179 -24.30 1.32 -13.26
CA ASN A 179 -23.14 0.44 -13.25
C ASN A 179 -21.98 1.07 -12.47
N LEU A 180 -21.77 2.39 -12.58
CA LEU A 180 -20.73 3.09 -11.83
C LEU A 180 -20.97 3.06 -10.31
N LEU A 181 -22.21 3.31 -9.86
CA LEU A 181 -22.59 3.17 -8.44
C LEU A 181 -22.30 1.76 -7.91
N TRP A 182 -22.69 0.73 -8.67
CA TRP A 182 -22.45 -0.65 -8.28
C TRP A 182 -20.97 -1.01 -8.20
N ARG A 183 -20.15 -0.48 -9.12
CA ARG A 183 -18.70 -0.66 -9.10
C ARG A 183 -18.07 0.03 -7.88
N ALA A 184 -18.52 1.24 -7.55
CA ALA A 184 -18.04 1.97 -6.39
C ALA A 184 -18.37 1.22 -5.09
N PHE A 185 -19.60 0.73 -4.96
CA PHE A 185 -20.02 -0.09 -3.84
C PHE A 185 -19.18 -1.37 -3.67
N LYS A 186 -18.95 -2.11 -4.77
CA LYS A 186 -18.12 -3.31 -4.76
C LYS A 186 -16.67 -3.03 -4.36
N LEU A 187 -16.10 -1.94 -4.87
CA LEU A 187 -14.73 -1.56 -4.53
C LEU A 187 -14.62 -1.19 -3.05
N ALA A 188 -15.55 -0.39 -2.55
CA ALA A 188 -15.60 -0.03 -1.13
C ALA A 188 -15.66 -1.27 -0.24
N PHE A 189 -16.58 -2.21 -0.53
CA PHE A 189 -16.66 -3.46 0.24
C PHE A 189 -15.34 -4.26 0.25
N ARG A 190 -14.60 -4.30 -0.87
CA ARG A 190 -13.29 -4.96 -0.94
C ARG A 190 -12.25 -4.23 -0.08
N VAL A 191 -12.21 -2.90 -0.14
CA VAL A 191 -11.30 -2.07 0.67
C VAL A 191 -11.56 -2.25 2.15
N TYR A 192 -12.83 -2.27 2.56
CA TYR A 192 -13.25 -2.44 3.94
C TYR A 192 -12.91 -3.81 4.51
N SER A 193 -13.18 -4.86 3.71
CA SER A 193 -12.79 -6.23 4.05
C SER A 193 -11.27 -6.35 4.23
N PHE A 194 -10.49 -5.60 3.43
CA PHE A 194 -9.04 -5.53 3.56
C PHE A 194 -8.57 -4.75 4.79
N ALA A 195 -9.24 -3.65 5.13
CA ALA A 195 -8.92 -2.83 6.29
C ALA A 195 -9.29 -3.50 7.62
N GLY A 196 -10.24 -4.45 7.59
CA GLY A 196 -10.73 -5.15 8.79
C GLY A 196 -11.90 -4.44 9.48
N GLY A 197 -12.54 -3.47 8.82
CA GLY A 197 -13.68 -2.72 9.36
C GLY A 197 -13.94 -1.41 8.62
N ASN A 198 -15.04 -0.75 9.00
CA ASN A 198 -15.43 0.57 8.51
C ASN A 198 -15.22 1.64 9.57
N ASP A 199 -14.85 2.84 9.11
CA ASP A 199 -15.16 4.06 9.86
C ASP A 199 -16.64 4.47 9.66
N GLU A 200 -17.15 5.33 10.52
CA GLU A 200 -18.55 5.75 10.50
C GLU A 200 -18.96 6.45 9.19
N ARG A 201 -18.03 7.16 8.55
CA ARG A 201 -18.25 7.88 7.29
C ARG A 201 -18.38 6.90 6.12
N ALA A 202 -17.46 5.95 6.04
CA ALA A 202 -17.42 4.86 5.08
C ALA A 202 -18.71 4.01 5.12
N ASP A 203 -19.22 3.72 6.32
CA ASP A 203 -20.47 3.01 6.54
C ASP A 203 -21.69 3.77 6.01
N LYS A 204 -21.76 5.08 6.29
CA LYS A 204 -22.86 5.93 5.83
C LYS A 204 -22.88 6.00 4.30
N LEU A 205 -21.74 6.26 3.66
CA LEU A 205 -21.62 6.33 2.20
C LEU A 205 -21.99 5.01 1.53
N ALA A 206 -21.57 3.88 2.10
CA ALA A 206 -21.93 2.56 1.57
C ALA A 206 -23.44 2.30 1.62
N LYS A 207 -24.12 2.72 2.70
CA LYS A 207 -25.59 2.62 2.82
C LYS A 207 -26.30 3.52 1.82
N GLU A 208 -25.83 4.75 1.61
CA GLU A 208 -26.38 5.68 0.61
C GLU A 208 -26.23 5.11 -0.81
N LEU A 209 -25.05 4.61 -1.16
CA LEU A 209 -24.81 3.91 -2.44
C LEU A 209 -25.71 2.70 -2.63
N ALA A 210 -25.84 1.86 -1.61
CA ALA A 210 -26.72 0.69 -1.68
C ALA A 210 -28.18 1.10 -1.92
N ASN A 211 -28.65 2.13 -1.23
CA ASN A 211 -30.01 2.65 -1.41
C ASN A 211 -30.24 3.18 -2.84
N GLU A 212 -29.29 3.93 -3.41
CA GLU A 212 -29.40 4.43 -4.80
C GLU A 212 -29.33 3.31 -5.85
N VAL A 213 -28.54 2.25 -5.60
CA VAL A 213 -28.51 1.07 -6.47
C VAL A 213 -29.87 0.34 -6.46
N LEU A 214 -30.51 0.24 -5.30
CA LEU A 214 -31.79 -0.47 -5.09
C LEU A 214 -33.02 0.37 -5.47
N SER A 215 -33.01 1.68 -5.24
CA SER A 215 -34.12 2.58 -5.60
C SER A 215 -34.31 2.70 -7.12
N GLY A 216 -33.24 2.46 -7.90
CA GLY A 216 -33.28 2.34 -9.35
C GLY A 216 -33.81 1.00 -9.89
N SER A 217 -34.42 0.13 -9.07
CA SER A 217 -35.15 -1.07 -9.52
C SER A 217 -36.63 -1.01 -9.11
N SER A 218 -37.44 -0.23 -9.83
CA SER A 218 -38.87 -0.55 -9.98
C SER A 218 -38.98 -1.62 -11.08
N SER A 219 -39.40 -2.87 -10.83
CA SER A 219 -40.60 -3.32 -10.12
C SER A 219 -40.47 -4.75 -9.56
N PRO A 220 -41.16 -5.12 -8.46
CA PRO A 220 -41.41 -6.52 -8.12
C PRO A 220 -42.37 -7.16 -9.15
N PRO A 221 -42.23 -8.46 -9.48
CA PRO A 221 -43.18 -9.14 -10.36
C PRO A 221 -44.58 -9.10 -9.74
N LYS A 222 -45.55 -8.56 -10.48
CA LYS A 222 -46.96 -8.61 -10.07
C LYS A 222 -47.38 -10.08 -9.97
N PRO A 223 -48.06 -10.51 -8.90
CA PRO A 223 -48.67 -11.82 -8.87
C PRO A 223 -49.71 -11.91 -9.98
N GLN A 224 -49.56 -12.91 -10.85
CA GLN A 224 -50.55 -13.24 -11.87
C GLN A 224 -51.86 -13.60 -11.14
N THR A 225 -52.88 -12.77 -11.35
CA THR A 225 -54.26 -13.07 -10.96
C THR A 225 -54.74 -14.24 -11.81
N ASN A 226 -54.80 -15.44 -11.22
CA ASN A 226 -55.55 -16.54 -11.80
C ASN A 226 -57.04 -16.19 -11.73
N THR A 227 -57.63 -15.90 -12.88
CA THR A 227 -59.08 -15.86 -13.07
C THR A 227 -59.63 -17.28 -12.91
N PRO A 228 -60.67 -17.51 -12.09
CA PRO A 228 -61.31 -18.82 -12.04
C PRO A 228 -62.23 -18.98 -13.25
N ILE A 229 -61.93 -19.92 -14.13
CA ILE A 229 -62.91 -20.40 -15.12
C ILE A 229 -63.72 -21.51 -14.44
N PHE A 230 -64.87 -21.13 -13.91
CA PHE A 230 -66.01 -22.03 -13.79
C PHE A 230 -66.63 -22.15 -15.19
N HIS A 231 -66.79 -23.37 -15.70
CA HIS A 231 -67.94 -23.71 -16.54
C HIS A 231 -68.23 -25.21 -16.45
N LEU A 232 -69.41 -25.48 -15.88
CA LEU A 232 -70.37 -26.58 -16.07
C LEU A 232 -69.89 -27.89 -16.68
#